data_AF-X1SR19-F1
#
_entry.id   AF-X1SR19-F1
#
_cell.length_a   1.000
_cell.length_b   1.000
_cell.length_c   1.000
_cell.angle_alpha   90.00
_cell.angle_beta   90.00
_cell.angle_gamma   90.00
#
_symmetry.space_group_name_H-M   'P 1'
#
loop_
_entity.id
_entity.type
_entity.pdbx_description
1 polymer ?
#
loop_
_entity_poly.entity_id
_entity_poly.type
_entity_poly.pdbx_seq_one_letter_code
_entity_poly.pdbx_strand_id
1 'polypeptide(L)'
;TQHGSYSFIYNKETGFISYEEVNHYGFFYSGERMAYGDRKTENEEIKYLCYPIHILVKLDLFLQSMKKFYSILGYWGFIEIKIVLNNISDVSFTDLPAPRGKYKLGNILKTPIDNNLIISKEVLFKELSEKRTELVISVFTELAWALGFPWIDEAKIRELFEKGW
;
A
#
# COMPACT_ATOMS: atom_id res chain seq x y z
N THR A 1 -1.45 28.36 14.79
CA THR A 1 -0.13 28.09 14.20
C THR A 1 -0.09 26.65 13.75
N GLN A 2 -0.43 26.37 12.48
CA GLN A 2 -0.29 25.03 11.89
C GLN A 2 1.17 24.87 11.44
N HIS A 3 2.02 24.39 12.34
CA HIS A 3 3.38 23.99 11.98
C HIS A 3 3.34 22.54 11.49
N GLY A 4 3.36 22.35 10.19
CA GLY A 4 3.41 21.06 9.50
C GLY A 4 3.68 21.27 8.01
N SER A 5 4.32 20.29 7.37
CA SER A 5 4.48 20.26 5.92
C SER A 5 3.36 19.44 5.32
N TYR A 6 2.64 20.00 4.35
CA TYR A 6 1.59 19.29 3.63
C TYR A 6 1.82 19.37 2.13
N SER A 7 1.47 18.28 1.44
CA SER A 7 1.41 18.20 -0.02
C SER A 7 0.01 17.73 -0.41
N PHE A 8 -0.60 18.39 -1.40
CA PHE A 8 -1.88 17.97 -1.95
C PHE A 8 -1.80 18.06 -3.47
N ILE A 9 -2.05 16.94 -4.14
CA ILE A 9 -2.07 16.82 -5.59
C ILE A 9 -3.46 16.37 -6.00
N TYR A 10 -4.11 17.17 -6.85
CA TYR A 10 -5.36 16.80 -7.49
C TYR A 10 -5.24 16.98 -9.00
N ASN A 11 -5.43 15.89 -9.75
CA ASN A 11 -5.55 15.92 -11.19
C ASN A 11 -7.03 15.75 -11.58
N LYS A 12 -7.62 16.80 -12.16
CA LYS A 12 -9.03 16.82 -12.59
C LYS A 12 -9.34 15.83 -13.72
N GLU A 13 -8.39 15.60 -14.62
CA GLU A 13 -8.59 14.76 -15.80
C GLU A 13 -8.62 13.27 -15.42
N THR A 14 -7.73 12.86 -14.52
CA THR A 14 -7.64 11.46 -14.06
C THR A 14 -8.44 11.21 -12.78
N GLY A 15 -8.91 12.27 -12.11
CA GLY A 15 -9.51 12.20 -10.78
C GLY A 15 -8.55 11.66 -9.72
N PHE A 16 -7.23 11.79 -9.95
CA PHE A 16 -6.19 11.39 -9.01
C PHE A 16 -6.12 12.37 -7.85
N ILE A 17 -6.12 11.85 -6.63
CA ILE A 17 -5.97 12.61 -5.39
C ILE A 17 -4.83 11.96 -4.60
N SER A 18 -3.85 12.76 -4.21
CA SER A 18 -2.82 12.39 -3.25
C SER A 18 -2.68 13.51 -2.21
N TYR A 19 -2.53 13.11 -0.95
CA TYR A 19 -2.34 14.00 0.18
C TYR A 19 -1.27 13.43 1.09
N GLU A 20 -0.30 14.25 1.45
CA GLU A 20 0.74 13.91 2.41
C GLU A 20 0.76 14.98 3.51
N GLU A 21 0.83 14.56 4.76
CA GLU A 21 0.95 15.44 5.91
C GLU A 21 2.06 14.97 6.83
N VAL A 22 2.90 15.92 7.25
CA VAL A 22 3.85 15.77 8.35
C VAL A 22 3.55 16.86 9.36
N ASN A 23 3.09 16.50 10.55
CA ASN A 23 2.81 17.48 11.59
C ASN A 23 3.88 17.50 12.68
N HIS A 24 3.83 18.54 13.52
CA HIS A 24 4.79 18.78 14.61
C HIS A 24 4.75 17.74 15.74
N TYR A 25 3.75 16.86 15.77
CA TYR A 25 3.68 15.75 16.71
C TYR A 25 4.35 14.47 16.17
N GLY A 26 4.93 14.53 14.97
CA GLY A 26 5.56 13.38 14.33
C GLY A 26 4.57 12.42 13.68
N PHE A 27 3.32 12.84 13.43
CA PHE A 27 2.40 12.04 12.63
C PHE A 27 2.69 12.23 11.15
N PHE A 28 2.68 11.10 10.45
CA PHE A 28 2.82 11.02 9.01
C PHE A 28 1.57 10.40 8.42
N TYR A 29 0.94 11.12 7.51
CA TYR A 29 -0.21 10.64 6.78
C TYR A 29 0.09 10.67 5.29
N SER A 30 -0.25 9.59 4.59
CA SER A 30 -0.28 9.53 3.14
C SER A 30 -1.63 8.94 2.72
N GLY A 31 -2.40 9.71 1.96
CA GLY A 31 -3.66 9.28 1.37
C GLY A 31 -3.56 9.39 -0.14
N GLU A 32 -3.93 8.33 -0.86
CA GLU A 32 -3.87 8.30 -2.33
C GLU A 32 -5.01 7.45 -2.88
N ARG A 33 -5.56 7.86 -4.03
CA ARG A 33 -6.50 7.03 -4.80
C ARG A 33 -5.74 5.89 -5.48
N MET A 34 -5.87 4.69 -4.94
CA MET A 34 -5.16 3.50 -5.45
C MET A 34 -5.86 2.79 -6.62
N ALA A 35 -7.12 3.12 -6.88
CA ALA A 35 -7.93 2.45 -7.91
C ALA A 35 -8.18 3.34 -9.13
N TYR A 36 -8.06 2.74 -10.31
CA TYR A 36 -8.25 3.38 -11.61
C TYR A 36 -9.60 2.95 -12.20
N GLY A 37 -10.34 3.87 -12.81
CA GLY A 37 -11.54 3.51 -13.54
C GLY A 37 -11.17 2.86 -14.87
N ASP A 38 -11.56 1.61 -15.06
CA ASP A 38 -11.49 0.93 -16.35
C ASP A 38 -12.85 1.04 -17.05
N ARG A 39 -12.89 1.77 -18.17
CA ARG A 39 -14.06 1.85 -19.05
C ARG A 39 -13.74 1.07 -20.31
N LYS A 40 -14.37 -0.10 -20.48
CA LYS A 40 -14.21 -0.89 -21.71
C LYS A 40 -15.02 -0.34 -22.89
N THR A 41 -16.17 0.28 -22.62
CA THR A 41 -17.04 0.93 -23.63
C THR A 41 -17.77 2.14 -23.03
N GLU A 42 -18.27 3.06 -23.88
CA GLU A 42 -18.91 4.32 -23.45
C GLU A 42 -20.18 4.13 -22.59
N ASN A 43 -20.85 2.97 -22.68
CA ASN A 43 -22.09 2.67 -21.98
C ASN A 43 -21.94 1.67 -20.81
N GLU A 44 -20.72 1.23 -20.50
CA GLU A 44 -20.49 0.32 -19.36
C GLU A 44 -20.28 1.07 -18.05
N GLU A 45 -20.77 0.48 -16.94
CA GLU A 45 -20.46 0.96 -15.60
C GLU A 45 -18.95 0.97 -15.35
N ILE A 46 -18.46 2.03 -14.71
CA ILE A 46 -17.04 2.16 -14.38
C ILE A 46 -16.67 1.08 -13.39
N LYS A 47 -15.79 0.16 -13.78
CA LYS A 47 -15.19 -0.81 -12.86
C LYS A 47 -13.90 -0.22 -12.32
N TYR A 48 -13.75 -0.20 -11.00
CA TYR A 48 -12.50 0.25 -10.38
C TYR A 48 -11.53 -0.91 -10.25
N LEU A 49 -10.31 -0.72 -10.74
CA LEU A 49 -9.24 -1.71 -10.71
C LEU A 49 -8.09 -1.21 -9.84
N CYS A 50 -7.61 -2.04 -8.93
CA CYS A 50 -6.40 -1.78 -8.15
C CYS A 50 -5.38 -2.90 -8.34
N TYR A 51 -4.11 -2.52 -8.39
CA TYR A 51 -2.99 -3.45 -8.46
C TYR A 51 -2.31 -3.51 -7.09
N PRO A 52 -2.36 -4.66 -6.38
CA PRO A 52 -1.71 -4.82 -5.07
C PRO A 52 -0.22 -4.49 -5.07
N ILE A 53 0.47 -4.65 -6.20
CA ILE A 53 1.87 -4.25 -6.36
C ILE A 53 2.09 -2.76 -6.04
N HIS A 54 1.12 -1.88 -6.37
CA HIS A 54 1.22 -0.47 -6.03
C HIS A 54 1.14 -0.25 -4.51
N ILE A 55 0.26 -0.98 -3.83
CA ILE A 55 0.14 -0.92 -2.36
C ILE A 55 1.44 -1.40 -1.72
N LEU A 56 2.02 -2.51 -2.21
CA LEU A 56 3.29 -3.05 -1.73
C LEU A 56 4.43 -2.03 -1.85
N VAL A 57 4.60 -1.45 -3.04
CA VAL A 57 5.64 -0.46 -3.31
C VAL A 57 5.47 0.79 -2.44
N LYS A 58 4.24 1.30 -2.33
CA LYS A 58 3.95 2.49 -1.52
C LYS A 58 4.21 2.24 -0.03
N LEU A 59 3.85 1.07 0.48
CA LEU A 59 4.16 0.66 1.84
C LEU A 59 5.68 0.64 2.08
N ASP A 60 6.46 0.04 1.18
CA ASP A 60 7.92 -0.02 1.32
C ASP A 60 8.57 1.37 1.32
N LEU A 61 8.15 2.24 0.39
CA LEU A 61 8.64 3.63 0.27
C LEU A 61 8.23 4.47 1.48
N PHE A 62 7.01 4.29 1.98
CA PHE A 62 6.53 4.98 3.18
C PHE A 62 7.39 4.58 4.38
N LEU A 63 7.58 3.29 4.62
CA LEU A 63 8.41 2.79 5.73
C LEU A 63 9.88 3.18 5.59
N GLN A 64 10.41 3.26 4.36
CA GLN A 64 11.75 3.80 4.11
C GLN A 64 11.88 5.27 4.52
N SER A 65 10.87 6.07 4.17
CA SER A 65 10.82 7.49 4.48
C SER A 65 10.69 7.71 5.99
N MET A 66 9.83 6.93 6.65
CA MET A 66 9.70 6.94 8.11
C MET A 66 11.01 6.57 8.79
N LYS A 67 11.68 5.51 8.32
CA LYS A 67 12.99 5.10 8.84
C LYS A 67 13.98 6.28 8.80
N LYS A 68 14.13 6.91 7.64
CA LYS A 68 15.07 8.03 7.46
C LYS A 68 14.74 9.20 8.37
N PHE A 69 13.46 9.56 8.48
CA PHE A 69 13.02 10.66 9.32
C PHE A 69 13.27 10.41 10.81
N TYR A 70 12.80 9.27 11.34
CA TYR A 70 12.97 8.93 12.74
C TYR A 70 14.43 8.71 13.14
N SER A 71 15.27 8.22 12.21
CA SER A 71 16.73 8.20 12.41
C SER A 71 17.30 9.60 12.62
N ILE A 72 16.90 10.59 11.81
CA ILE A 72 17.37 11.98 11.93
C ILE A 72 16.93 12.60 13.26
N LEU A 73 15.71 12.29 13.71
CA LEU A 73 15.22 12.75 15.01
C LEU A 73 15.87 12.06 16.22
N GLY A 74 16.57 10.94 16.02
CA GLY A 74 17.06 10.11 17.13
C GLY A 74 15.93 9.42 17.91
N TYR A 75 14.81 9.12 17.25
CA TYR A 75 13.68 8.41 17.85
C TYR A 75 14.05 6.96 18.16
N TRP A 76 13.55 6.42 19.29
CA TRP A 76 13.88 5.07 19.76
C TRP A 76 12.68 4.28 20.30
N GLY A 77 11.47 4.87 20.28
CA GLY A 77 10.26 4.28 20.84
C GLY A 77 9.49 3.37 19.88
N PHE A 78 8.19 3.25 20.12
CA PHE A 78 7.25 2.45 19.32
C PHE A 78 6.62 3.27 18.19
N ILE A 79 6.42 2.62 17.05
CA ILE A 79 5.73 3.18 15.89
C ILE A 79 4.48 2.34 15.64
N GLU A 80 3.33 3.00 15.53
CA GLU A 80 2.13 2.39 14.99
C GLU A 80 2.14 2.50 13.46
N ILE A 81 2.11 1.37 12.77
CA ILE A 81 1.90 1.27 11.33
C ILE A 81 0.44 0.91 11.12
N LYS A 82 -0.34 1.87 10.61
CA LYS A 82 -1.77 1.68 10.35
C LYS A 82 -2.09 1.82 8.87
N ILE A 83 -2.57 0.75 8.26
CA ILE A 83 -3.09 0.73 6.88
C ILE A 83 -4.61 0.71 6.95
N VAL A 84 -5.22 1.63 6.23
CA VAL A 84 -6.68 1.72 6.10
C VAL A 84 -7.03 1.75 4.63
N LEU A 85 -7.78 0.75 4.18
CA LEU A 85 -8.42 0.77 2.86
C LEU A 85 -9.92 0.96 3.06
N ASN A 86 -10.47 2.02 2.47
CA ASN A 86 -11.89 2.36 2.55
C ASN A 86 -12.56 2.19 1.19
N ASN A 87 -13.86 1.88 1.20
CA ASN A 87 -14.68 1.73 -0.01
C ASN A 87 -14.12 0.68 -0.99
N ILE A 88 -13.61 -0.44 -0.47
CA ILE A 88 -12.95 -1.46 -1.30
C ILE A 88 -13.93 -2.46 -1.94
N SER A 89 -15.22 -2.46 -1.54
CA SER A 89 -16.22 -3.40 -2.11
C SER A 89 -16.42 -3.21 -3.62
N ASP A 90 -16.23 -1.98 -4.10
CA ASP A 90 -16.46 -1.61 -5.50
C ASP A 90 -15.17 -1.68 -6.34
N VAL A 91 -14.08 -2.19 -5.74
CA VAL A 91 -12.76 -2.29 -6.35
C VAL A 91 -12.43 -3.75 -6.62
N SER A 92 -12.15 -4.06 -7.88
CA SER A 92 -11.52 -5.33 -8.26
C SER A 92 -10.01 -5.21 -8.10
N PHE A 93 -9.39 -6.21 -7.51
CA PHE A 93 -7.95 -6.31 -7.36
C PHE A 93 -7.40 -7.33 -8.34
N THR A 94 -6.28 -7.03 -8.98
CA THR A 94 -5.52 -7.99 -9.79
C THR A 94 -4.54 -8.77 -8.91
N ASP A 95 -4.21 -10.01 -9.25
CA ASP A 95 -3.04 -10.68 -8.63
C ASP A 95 -1.74 -9.88 -8.87
N LEU A 96 -0.72 -10.15 -8.06
CA LEU A 96 0.64 -9.67 -8.27
C LEU A 96 1.17 -10.14 -9.64
N PRO A 97 2.01 -9.32 -10.30
CA PRO A 97 2.61 -9.72 -11.56
C PRO A 97 3.35 -11.05 -11.41
N ALA A 98 3.22 -11.91 -12.42
CA ALA A 98 4.05 -13.10 -12.49
C ALA A 98 5.52 -12.67 -12.54
N PRO A 99 6.39 -13.28 -11.73
CA PRO A 99 7.82 -13.06 -11.85
C PRO A 99 8.28 -13.33 -13.29
N ARG A 100 9.18 -12.50 -13.83
CA ARG A 100 9.69 -12.64 -15.21
C ARG A 100 10.02 -14.11 -15.52
N GLY A 101 9.40 -14.65 -16.58
CA GLY A 101 9.60 -16.04 -17.03
C GLY A 101 8.57 -17.08 -16.56
N LYS A 102 7.63 -16.74 -15.66
CA LYS A 102 6.50 -17.62 -15.29
C LYS A 102 5.30 -17.34 -16.20
N TYR A 103 4.72 -18.39 -16.80
CA TYR A 103 3.57 -18.29 -17.72
C TYR A 103 2.33 -17.69 -17.02
N LYS A 104 1.66 -16.74 -17.70
CA LYS A 104 0.42 -16.08 -17.27
C LYS A 104 -0.69 -17.11 -17.04
N LEU A 105 -0.96 -17.46 -15.78
CA LEU A 105 -2.35 -17.67 -15.37
C LEU A 105 -2.99 -16.27 -15.42
N GLY A 106 -4.11 -16.12 -16.14
CA GLY A 106 -4.71 -14.82 -16.43
C GLY A 106 -4.88 -13.95 -15.17
N ASN A 107 -4.95 -12.63 -15.33
CA ASN A 107 -5.13 -11.69 -14.21
C ASN A 107 -6.30 -12.16 -13.33
N ILE A 108 -5.98 -12.83 -12.21
CA ILE A 108 -7.00 -13.28 -11.28
C ILE A 108 -7.57 -12.02 -10.66
N LEU A 109 -8.86 -11.78 -10.90
CA LEU A 109 -9.59 -10.67 -10.31
C LEU A 109 -10.28 -11.16 -9.05
N LYS A 110 -10.08 -10.43 -7.95
CA LYS A 110 -10.80 -10.64 -6.70
C LYS A 110 -11.48 -9.36 -6.28
N THR A 111 -12.71 -9.49 -5.82
CA THR A 111 -13.40 -8.41 -5.11
C THR A 111 -13.28 -8.72 -3.62
N PRO A 112 -12.92 -7.75 -2.78
CA PRO A 112 -12.90 -7.92 -1.33
C PRO A 112 -14.30 -8.26 -0.82
N ILE A 113 -14.36 -9.03 0.25
CA ILE A 113 -15.63 -9.37 0.91
C ILE A 113 -16.09 -8.17 1.76
N ASP A 114 -15.14 -7.50 2.41
CA ASP A 114 -15.42 -6.38 3.31
C ASP A 114 -15.28 -5.04 2.59
N ASN A 115 -16.09 -4.04 2.97
CA ASN A 115 -15.99 -2.70 2.41
C ASN A 115 -14.83 -1.86 2.98
N ASN A 116 -14.35 -2.21 4.18
CA ASN A 116 -13.25 -1.52 4.84
C ASN A 116 -12.27 -2.55 5.42
N LEU A 117 -10.98 -2.28 5.27
CA LEU A 117 -9.91 -3.07 5.84
C LEU A 117 -9.02 -2.17 6.69
N ILE A 118 -8.77 -2.59 7.94
CA ILE A 118 -7.83 -1.93 8.85
C ILE A 118 -6.81 -2.95 9.31
N ILE A 119 -5.54 -2.67 9.06
CA ILE A 119 -4.40 -3.42 9.59
C ILE A 119 -3.60 -2.45 10.45
N SER A 120 -3.34 -2.79 11.70
CA SER A 120 -2.48 -2.01 12.59
C SER A 120 -1.41 -2.89 13.21
N LYS A 121 -0.17 -2.43 13.23
CA LYS A 121 0.96 -3.07 13.92
C LYS A 121 1.73 -2.05 14.72
N GLU A 122 1.98 -2.39 15.99
CA GLU A 122 2.92 -1.66 16.83
C GLU A 122 4.28 -2.35 16.75
N VAL A 123 5.32 -1.60 16.39
CA VAL A 123 6.69 -2.10 16.24
C VAL A 123 7.67 -1.17 16.91
N LEU A 124 8.78 -1.70 17.42
CA LEU A 124 9.87 -0.85 17.87
C LEU A 124 10.54 -0.19 16.67
N PHE A 125 10.98 1.06 16.79
CA PHE A 125 11.71 1.74 15.72
C PHE A 125 12.96 0.94 15.28
N LYS A 126 13.61 0.24 16.22
CA LYS A 126 14.72 -0.66 15.92
C LYS A 126 14.34 -1.72 14.88
N GLU A 127 13.14 -2.28 14.97
CA GLU A 127 12.64 -3.27 14.02
C GLU A 127 12.36 -2.65 12.66
N LEU A 128 11.80 -1.44 12.60
CA LEU A 128 11.69 -0.69 11.35
C LEU A 128 13.06 -0.42 10.70
N SER A 129 14.07 -0.12 11.52
CA SER A 129 15.42 0.16 11.03
C SER A 129 16.12 -1.08 10.50
N GLU A 130 16.04 -2.20 11.20
CA GLU A 130 16.81 -3.42 10.93
C GLU A 130 16.05 -4.43 10.05
N LYS A 131 14.73 -4.48 10.16
CA LYS A 131 13.86 -5.53 9.60
C LYS A 131 12.71 -4.95 8.75
N ARG A 132 12.97 -3.83 8.06
CA ARG A 132 11.97 -3.14 7.23
C ARG A 132 11.29 -4.08 6.24
N THR A 133 12.08 -4.89 5.53
CA THR A 133 11.58 -5.79 4.49
C THR A 133 10.65 -6.84 5.09
N GLU A 134 11.02 -7.43 6.23
CA GLU A 134 10.19 -8.38 6.97
C GLU A 134 8.87 -7.75 7.42
N LEU A 135 8.90 -6.49 7.88
CA LEU A 135 7.69 -5.76 8.24
C LEU A 135 6.78 -5.53 7.05
N VAL A 136 7.33 -5.10 5.91
CA VAL A 136 6.56 -4.92 4.67
C VAL A 136 5.92 -6.23 4.25
N ILE A 137 6.68 -7.32 4.23
CA ILE A 137 6.16 -8.64 3.86
C ILE A 137 5.06 -9.07 4.84
N SER A 138 5.28 -8.95 6.15
CA SER A 138 4.31 -9.34 7.16
C SER A 138 2.98 -8.59 7.02
N VAL A 139 3.05 -7.27 6.86
CA VAL A 139 1.86 -6.41 6.69
C VAL A 139 1.18 -6.68 5.36
N PHE A 140 1.95 -6.86 4.28
CA PHE A 140 1.39 -7.06 2.95
C PHE A 140 0.78 -8.45 2.77
N THR A 141 1.34 -9.51 3.37
CA THR A 141 0.73 -10.84 3.37
C THR A 141 -0.65 -10.83 4.04
N GLU A 142 -0.77 -10.13 5.17
CA GLU A 142 -2.04 -9.95 5.88
C GLU A 142 -3.07 -9.19 5.01
N LEU A 143 -2.62 -8.13 4.35
CA LEU A 143 -3.42 -7.38 3.38
C LEU A 143 -3.85 -8.24 2.19
N ALA A 144 -2.95 -9.01 1.60
CA ALA A 144 -3.24 -9.84 0.46
C ALA A 144 -4.26 -10.95 0.80
N TRP A 145 -4.13 -11.54 1.99
CA TRP A 145 -5.10 -12.49 2.50
C TRP A 145 -6.49 -11.87 2.65
N ALA A 146 -6.57 -10.67 3.25
CA ALA A 146 -7.83 -9.93 3.40
C ALA A 146 -8.46 -9.51 2.06
N LEU A 147 -7.64 -9.26 1.03
CA LEU A 147 -8.10 -9.00 -0.34
C LEU A 147 -8.50 -10.26 -1.13
N GLY A 148 -8.43 -11.45 -0.52
CA GLY A 148 -8.83 -12.71 -1.15
C GLY A 148 -7.75 -13.39 -1.98
N PHE A 149 -6.47 -13.09 -1.71
CA PHE A 149 -5.31 -13.69 -2.35
C PHE A 149 -4.47 -14.52 -1.35
N PRO A 150 -4.97 -15.65 -0.85
CA PRO A 150 -4.26 -16.47 0.14
C PRO A 150 -2.96 -17.10 -0.39
N TRP A 151 -2.75 -17.10 -1.72
CA TRP A 151 -1.53 -17.60 -2.36
C TRP A 151 -0.45 -16.52 -2.54
N ILE A 152 -0.71 -15.27 -2.17
CA ILE A 152 0.33 -14.25 -2.05
C ILE A 152 0.95 -14.44 -0.66
N ASP A 153 1.98 -15.26 -0.62
CA ASP A 153 2.74 -15.55 0.59
C ASP A 153 4.05 -14.77 0.67
N GLU A 154 4.75 -14.93 1.80
CA GLU A 154 6.04 -14.30 2.05
C GLU A 154 7.07 -14.63 0.95
N ALA A 155 7.08 -15.85 0.43
CA ALA A 155 8.04 -16.28 -0.59
C ALA A 155 7.83 -15.52 -1.91
N LYS A 156 6.57 -15.37 -2.35
CA LYS A 156 6.21 -14.62 -3.56
C LYS A 156 6.59 -13.14 -3.42
N ILE A 157 6.38 -12.53 -2.25
CA ILE A 157 6.74 -11.13 -2.00
C ILE A 157 8.26 -10.95 -1.96
N ARG A 158 9.01 -11.86 -1.33
CA ARG A 158 10.48 -11.83 -1.31
C ARG A 158 11.08 -11.92 -2.71
N GLU A 159 10.53 -12.80 -3.56
CA GLU A 159 10.96 -12.91 -4.96
C GLU A 159 10.84 -11.58 -5.71
N LEU A 160 9.78 -10.79 -5.45
CA LEU A 160 9.60 -9.46 -6.04
C LEU A 160 10.65 -8.46 -5.51
N PHE A 161 10.96 -8.48 -4.22
CA PHE A 161 12.02 -7.63 -3.66
C PHE A 161 13.39 -7.92 -4.28
N GLU A 162 13.76 -9.19 -4.42
CA GLU A 162 15.04 -9.61 -5.00
C GLU A 162 15.19 -9.19 -6.46
N LYS A 163 14.08 -9.14 -7.21
CA LYS A 163 14.07 -8.76 -8.63
C LYS A 163 14.09 -7.26 -8.87
N GLY A 164 14.07 -6.44 -7.81
CA GLY A 164 13.83 -5.00 -7.95
C GLY A 164 12.44 -4.72 -8.53
N TRP A 165 11.52 -5.66 -8.23
CA TRP A 165 10.13 -5.82 -8.66
C TRP A 165 9.96 -6.74 -9.88
#